data_AF-A0A9P4V0R9-F1
#
_entry.id   AF-A0A9P4V0R9-F1
#
_cell.length_a   1.000
_cell.length_b   1.000
_cell.length_c   1.000
_cell.angle_alpha   90.00
_cell.angle_beta   90.00
_cell.angle_gamma   90.00
#
_symmetry.space_group_name_H-M   'P 1'
#
loop_
_entity.id
_entity.type
_entity.pdbx_description
1 polymer ?
#
loop_
_entity_poly.entity_id
_entity_poly.type
_entity_poly.pdbx_seq_one_letter_code
_entity_poly.pdbx_strand_id
1 'polypeptide(L)'
;MQLKDEDPVSEPPPSASHLDFLDSHPFVRQVVCDKVYGCIVGSALGDTIGLYTEFLPKHQCDMIYRTGKFSLVDPITEIYPDSHRNRFEKCAWTDDTDQALLILLSYLHHHSDVDVLATLPQDFASRLRIWVDQGLRALDRLPCGIGNLVGSVVCHKSYLSNPTGRAIDRWVKTSRHVAPNGSLMRTHPLGIICVGLSEEEAWKLTAEVGMTTHVDPRCTVSCCVSVGLIRGMLRGEVSNEQDVNSTIERAYDWVFSQPHLMNPGLDPDLTEFEIKRLLERREFERHVYAADMEHLMLDSRAEMGYVYKCLGSAILTLRLGIRATKDASVVSHSLFETLITELIMEGGDSDTNAAAAGALLGVWAGYCSLPAHWSDGLAHKDWLMSKIGRLLKSTGIQEGEVSEEVDEAPDGGKRLMDRSELEKRDRNMLEMLMFKDKARRDQQEMERRKTQTKGLSTWFKK
;
A
#
# COMPACT_ATOMS: atom_id res chain seq x y z
N MET A 1 -7.97 59.69 -26.10
CA MET A 1 -7.36 58.99 -24.95
C MET A 1 -8.11 57.68 -24.81
N GLN A 2 -7.74 56.70 -25.63
CA GLN A 2 -8.35 55.37 -25.66
C GLN A 2 -7.44 54.43 -24.88
N LEU A 3 -8.03 53.80 -23.87
CA LEU A 3 -7.43 52.76 -23.04
C LEU A 3 -7.02 51.60 -23.96
N LYS A 4 -5.77 51.15 -23.85
CA LYS A 4 -5.31 49.90 -24.46
C LYS A 4 -5.81 48.77 -23.57
N ASP A 5 -6.58 47.86 -24.16
CA ASP A 5 -6.89 46.56 -23.58
C ASP A 5 -5.58 45.81 -23.32
N GLU A 6 -5.44 45.30 -22.10
CA GLU A 6 -4.38 44.35 -21.74
C GLU A 6 -4.78 42.98 -22.27
N ASP A 7 -3.89 42.36 -23.06
CA ASP A 7 -4.05 40.99 -23.54
C ASP A 7 -4.17 40.01 -22.35
N PRO A 8 -5.04 38.99 -22.44
CA PRO A 8 -5.16 37.98 -21.38
C PRO A 8 -3.84 37.22 -21.24
N VAL A 9 -3.33 37.16 -20.01
CA VAL A 9 -2.18 36.37 -19.60
C VAL A 9 -2.40 34.93 -20.08
N SER A 10 -1.60 34.48 -21.04
CA SER A 10 -1.61 33.09 -21.49
C SER A 10 -1.25 32.18 -20.33
N GLU A 11 -2.09 31.18 -20.05
CA GLU A 11 -1.72 30.09 -19.16
C GLU A 11 -0.40 29.45 -19.63
N PRO A 12 0.52 29.10 -18.71
CA PRO A 12 1.75 28.43 -19.06
C PRO A 12 1.44 27.08 -19.74
N PRO A 13 2.29 26.62 -20.67
CA PRO A 13 2.11 25.33 -21.33
C PRO A 13 2.10 24.19 -20.29
N PRO A 14 1.48 23.04 -20.59
CA PRO A 14 1.46 21.88 -19.70
C PRO A 14 2.90 21.51 -19.27
N SER A 15 3.02 21.22 -17.98
CA SER A 15 4.25 21.30 -17.18
C SER A 15 5.45 20.62 -17.86
N ALA A 16 6.52 21.40 -18.05
CA ALA A 16 7.84 20.82 -18.25
C ALA A 16 8.13 19.95 -17.02
N SER A 17 8.35 18.65 -17.24
CA SER A 17 8.70 17.69 -16.19
C SER A 17 9.73 18.28 -15.23
N HIS A 18 9.34 18.55 -13.99
CA HIS A 18 10.14 19.28 -12.99
C HIS A 18 11.22 18.39 -12.37
N LEU A 19 12.03 17.72 -13.20
CA LEU A 19 13.07 16.78 -12.79
C LEU A 19 14.46 17.40 -12.71
N ASP A 20 14.61 18.70 -13.00
CA ASP A 20 15.90 19.43 -12.95
C ASP A 20 16.62 19.28 -11.59
N PHE A 21 15.88 19.02 -10.50
CA PHE A 21 16.46 18.78 -9.18
C PHE A 21 17.39 17.55 -9.17
N LEU A 22 17.19 16.57 -10.04
CA LEU A 22 18.03 15.36 -10.15
C LEU A 22 19.47 15.70 -10.52
N ASP A 23 19.66 16.81 -11.25
CA ASP A 23 20.96 17.25 -11.77
C ASP A 23 21.60 18.33 -10.88
N SER A 24 20.98 18.65 -9.73
CA SER A 24 21.52 19.62 -8.77
C SER A 24 22.84 19.18 -8.12
N HIS A 25 23.09 17.87 -8.04
CA HIS A 25 24.36 17.30 -7.56
C HIS A 25 24.55 15.87 -8.10
N PRO A 26 25.79 15.42 -8.42
CA PRO A 26 26.05 14.08 -8.98
C PRO A 26 25.49 12.88 -8.19
N PHE A 27 25.26 13.06 -6.88
CA PHE A 27 24.72 12.00 -6.01
C PHE A 27 23.20 12.03 -5.88
N VAL A 28 22.52 13.12 -6.24
CA VAL A 28 21.07 13.25 -6.02
C VAL A 28 20.33 12.17 -6.79
N ARG A 29 20.65 11.98 -8.07
CA ARG A 29 20.03 10.93 -8.89
C ARG A 29 20.20 9.53 -8.29
N GLN A 30 21.40 9.18 -7.81
CA GLN A 30 21.65 7.88 -7.19
C GLN A 30 20.91 7.71 -5.87
N VAL A 31 20.85 8.75 -5.05
CA VAL A 31 20.05 8.75 -3.80
C VAL A 31 18.56 8.59 -4.13
N VAL A 32 18.04 9.28 -5.14
CA VAL A 32 16.64 9.13 -5.57
C VAL A 32 16.37 7.71 -6.06
N CYS A 33 17.26 7.11 -6.86
CA CYS A 33 17.13 5.70 -7.27
C CYS A 33 17.06 4.77 -6.05
N ASP A 34 17.98 4.91 -5.09
CA ASP A 34 18.00 4.11 -3.86
C ASP A 34 16.72 4.28 -3.03
N LYS A 35 16.19 5.51 -2.94
CA LYS A 35 14.90 5.80 -2.28
C LYS A 35 13.70 5.22 -3.03
N VAL A 36 13.69 5.19 -4.36
CA VAL A 36 12.63 4.57 -5.16
C VAL A 36 12.59 3.05 -4.93
N TYR A 37 13.76 2.38 -4.97
CA TYR A 37 13.84 0.97 -4.58
C TYR A 37 13.40 0.79 -3.13
N GLY A 38 13.84 1.68 -2.23
CA GLY A 38 13.46 1.66 -0.82
C GLY A 38 11.95 1.74 -0.61
N CYS A 39 11.26 2.59 -1.38
CA CYS A 39 9.81 2.75 -1.31
C CYS A 39 9.05 1.48 -1.70
N ILE A 40 9.29 0.97 -2.92
CA ILE A 40 8.55 -0.18 -3.46
C ILE A 40 8.92 -1.46 -2.69
N VAL A 41 10.21 -1.72 -2.46
CA VAL A 41 10.65 -2.91 -1.71
C VAL A 41 10.26 -2.79 -0.24
N GLY A 42 10.39 -1.61 0.37
CA GLY A 42 9.98 -1.38 1.75
C GLY A 42 8.49 -1.65 1.96
N SER A 43 7.64 -1.24 1.02
CA SER A 43 6.21 -1.58 1.06
C SER A 43 5.98 -3.10 0.96
N ALA A 44 6.61 -3.77 -0.01
CA ALA A 44 6.48 -5.22 -0.19
C ALA A 44 7.02 -6.05 0.99
N LEU A 45 8.10 -5.58 1.63
CA LEU A 45 8.62 -6.18 2.87
C LEU A 45 7.67 -5.96 4.03
N GLY A 46 7.12 -4.76 4.16
CA GLY A 46 6.11 -4.43 5.17
C GLY A 46 4.89 -5.35 5.07
N ASP A 47 4.33 -5.49 3.88
CA ASP A 47 3.25 -6.43 3.55
C ASP A 47 3.61 -7.87 3.95
N THR A 48 4.73 -8.39 3.41
CA THR A 48 5.18 -9.77 3.65
C THR A 48 5.41 -10.09 5.12
N ILE A 49 6.01 -9.17 5.87
CA ILE A 49 6.31 -9.35 7.29
C ILE A 49 5.05 -9.11 8.14
N GLY A 50 4.20 -8.16 7.77
CA GLY A 50 2.95 -7.86 8.48
C GLY A 50 1.92 -8.99 8.42
N LEU A 51 1.93 -9.82 7.36
CA LEU A 51 1.11 -11.05 7.29
C LEU A 51 1.34 -11.99 8.48
N TYR A 52 2.52 -11.97 9.11
CA TYR A 52 2.80 -12.83 10.27
C TYR A 52 1.86 -12.54 11.44
N THR A 53 1.42 -11.29 11.62
CA THR A 53 0.62 -10.82 12.77
C THR A 53 -0.77 -10.28 12.41
N GLU A 54 -1.14 -10.27 11.12
CA GLU A 54 -2.45 -9.84 10.63
C GLU A 54 -3.65 -10.53 11.31
N PHE A 55 -4.63 -9.74 11.73
CA PHE A 55 -5.82 -10.14 12.49
C PHE A 55 -5.55 -10.74 13.88
N LEU A 56 -4.30 -10.86 14.32
CA LEU A 56 -3.99 -11.26 15.69
C LEU A 56 -4.09 -10.04 16.61
N PRO A 57 -4.64 -10.21 17.82
CA PRO A 57 -4.50 -9.19 18.86
C PRO A 57 -3.06 -9.16 19.38
N LYS A 58 -2.61 -8.00 19.84
CA LYS A 58 -1.22 -7.76 20.28
C LYS A 58 -0.69 -8.83 21.24
N HIS A 59 -1.49 -9.19 22.25
CA HIS A 59 -1.11 -10.21 23.23
C HIS A 59 -0.84 -11.60 22.61
N GLN A 60 -1.48 -11.94 21.48
CA GLN A 60 -1.18 -13.19 20.77
C GLN A 60 0.10 -13.09 19.96
N CYS A 61 0.36 -11.93 19.34
CA CYS A 61 1.63 -11.65 18.67
C CYS A 61 2.80 -11.91 19.63
N ASP A 62 2.75 -11.34 20.84
CA ASP A 62 3.78 -11.53 21.89
C ASP A 62 3.97 -12.99 22.29
N MET A 63 2.88 -13.78 22.32
CA MET A 63 2.94 -15.20 22.69
C MET A 63 3.54 -16.08 21.60
N ILE A 64 3.21 -15.79 20.33
CA ILE A 64 3.60 -16.55 19.14
C ILE A 64 5.03 -16.17 18.72
N TYR A 65 5.31 -14.88 18.58
CA TYR A 65 6.58 -14.33 18.09
C TYR A 65 7.38 -13.66 19.21
N ARG A 66 7.65 -14.41 20.28
CA ARG A 66 8.29 -13.92 21.52
C ARG A 66 9.61 -13.17 21.33
N THR A 67 10.34 -13.49 20.28
CA THR A 67 11.63 -12.86 19.99
C THR A 67 11.49 -11.53 19.26
N GLY A 68 10.34 -11.27 18.62
CA GLY A 68 10.18 -10.17 17.66
C GLY A 68 11.21 -10.25 16.53
N LYS A 69 11.60 -11.45 16.10
CA LYS A 69 12.58 -11.64 15.01
C LYS A 69 11.96 -12.43 13.88
N PHE A 70 12.00 -11.85 12.70
CA PHE A 70 11.46 -12.43 11.48
C PHE A 70 12.60 -12.63 10.48
N SER A 71 12.58 -13.73 9.74
CA SER A 71 13.55 -14.02 8.69
C SER A 71 12.83 -14.59 7.48
N LEU A 72 13.18 -14.09 6.29
CA LEU A 72 12.69 -14.62 5.02
C LEU A 72 13.73 -15.55 4.35
N VAL A 73 14.91 -15.70 4.95
CA VAL A 73 15.96 -16.65 4.56
C VAL A 73 16.15 -17.73 5.63
N ASP A 74 16.83 -18.83 5.29
CA ASP A 74 16.99 -19.98 6.17
C ASP A 74 17.79 -19.66 7.46
N PRO A 75 17.28 -20.02 8.67
CA PRO A 75 15.97 -20.61 8.92
C PRO A 75 14.85 -19.56 8.79
N ILE A 76 13.89 -19.84 7.89
CA ILE A 76 12.73 -18.96 7.66
C ILE A 76 11.84 -19.00 8.90
N THR A 77 11.35 -17.85 9.35
CA THR A 77 10.40 -17.79 10.47
C THR A 77 9.12 -18.53 10.11
N GLU A 78 8.68 -19.43 10.98
CA GLU A 78 7.42 -20.15 10.75
C GLU A 78 6.23 -19.21 10.92
N ILE A 79 5.35 -19.19 9.91
CA ILE A 79 4.09 -18.45 9.98
C ILE A 79 3.11 -19.19 10.89
N TYR A 80 2.35 -18.45 11.69
CA TYR A 80 1.29 -19.03 12.51
C TYR A 80 0.21 -19.70 11.64
N PRO A 81 -0.07 -21.00 11.80
CA PRO A 81 -0.97 -21.71 10.90
C PRO A 81 -2.44 -21.48 11.26
N ASP A 82 -3.16 -20.68 10.47
CA ASP A 82 -4.60 -20.45 10.58
C ASP A 82 -5.31 -20.41 9.21
N SER A 83 -6.63 -20.23 9.20
CA SER A 83 -7.43 -20.22 7.96
C SER A 83 -7.10 -19.06 7.02
N HIS A 84 -6.45 -18.01 7.52
CA HIS A 84 -6.12 -16.81 6.77
C HIS A 84 -4.74 -16.93 6.12
N ARG A 85 -3.70 -17.10 6.95
CA ARG A 85 -2.29 -17.17 6.57
C ARG A 85 -1.96 -18.38 5.69
N ASN A 86 -2.67 -19.49 5.88
CA ASN A 86 -2.44 -20.71 5.08
C ASN A 86 -2.75 -20.55 3.59
N ARG A 87 -3.43 -19.47 3.19
CA ARG A 87 -3.77 -19.15 1.79
C ARG A 87 -2.59 -18.56 1.02
N PHE A 88 -1.58 -18.08 1.70
CA PHE A 88 -0.45 -17.39 1.10
C PHE A 88 0.76 -18.32 0.95
N GLU A 89 1.59 -18.00 -0.02
CA GLU A 89 2.89 -18.62 -0.24
C GLU A 89 3.90 -18.09 0.79
N LYS A 90 4.92 -18.89 1.11
CA LYS A 90 5.95 -18.48 2.06
C LYS A 90 6.76 -17.32 1.48
N CYS A 91 7.10 -16.36 2.35
CA CYS A 91 7.90 -15.17 2.01
C CYS A 91 7.30 -14.31 0.88
N ALA A 92 6.02 -14.49 0.59
CA ALA A 92 5.31 -13.72 -0.42
C ALA A 92 4.45 -12.65 0.24
N TRP A 93 4.23 -11.57 -0.51
CA TRP A 93 3.32 -10.49 -0.16
C TRP A 93 1.85 -10.87 -0.37
N THR A 94 0.93 -9.95 -0.07
CA THR A 94 -0.54 -10.14 -0.12
C THR A 94 -1.16 -9.26 -1.22
N ASP A 95 -2.42 -8.81 -1.04
CA ASP A 95 -3.09 -7.95 -2.00
C ASP A 95 -2.62 -6.49 -1.98
N ASP A 96 -1.98 -6.03 -0.91
CA ASP A 96 -1.39 -4.69 -0.83
C ASP A 96 -0.38 -4.47 -1.95
N THR A 97 0.62 -5.37 -2.03
CA THR A 97 1.66 -5.33 -3.06
C THR A 97 1.12 -5.71 -4.43
N ASP A 98 0.25 -6.74 -4.52
CA ASP A 98 -0.34 -7.12 -5.82
C ASP A 98 -1.10 -5.93 -6.44
N GLN A 99 -1.94 -5.23 -5.67
CA GLN A 99 -2.72 -4.09 -6.18
C GLN A 99 -1.85 -2.85 -6.44
N ALA A 100 -0.77 -2.63 -5.67
CA ALA A 100 0.21 -1.59 -5.98
C ALA A 100 0.91 -1.85 -7.32
N LEU A 101 1.24 -3.12 -7.58
CA LEU A 101 1.83 -3.56 -8.84
C LEU A 101 0.88 -3.35 -10.01
N LEU A 102 -0.45 -3.43 -9.84
CA LEU A 102 -1.38 -3.12 -10.94
C LEU A 102 -1.26 -1.65 -11.40
N ILE A 103 -1.03 -0.71 -10.48
CA ILE A 103 -0.79 0.70 -10.80
C ILE A 103 0.54 0.84 -11.54
N LEU A 104 1.60 0.23 -11.00
CA LEU A 104 2.94 0.26 -11.59
C LEU A 104 2.95 -0.35 -13.01
N LEU A 105 2.35 -1.53 -13.19
CA LEU A 105 2.27 -2.22 -14.47
C LEU A 105 1.36 -1.50 -15.47
N SER A 106 0.30 -0.83 -15.01
CA SER A 106 -0.51 0.05 -15.87
C SER A 106 0.34 1.17 -16.46
N TYR A 107 1.10 1.88 -15.62
CA TYR A 107 1.99 2.93 -16.06
C TYR A 107 3.10 2.42 -17.00
N LEU A 108 3.75 1.30 -16.66
CA LEU A 108 4.80 0.72 -17.50
C LEU A 108 4.28 0.24 -18.86
N HIS A 109 3.11 -0.39 -18.90
CA HIS A 109 2.53 -0.85 -20.16
C HIS A 109 2.24 0.29 -21.14
N HIS A 110 1.87 1.45 -20.59
CA HIS A 110 1.50 2.65 -21.36
C HIS A 110 2.60 3.72 -21.35
N HIS A 111 3.84 3.40 -20.99
CA HIS A 111 4.91 4.40 -20.79
C HIS A 111 5.22 5.26 -22.02
N SER A 112 4.92 4.76 -23.23
CA SER A 112 5.10 5.48 -24.50
C SER A 112 3.91 6.38 -24.87
N ASP A 113 2.79 6.26 -24.16
CA ASP A 113 1.54 6.94 -24.50
C ASP A 113 1.54 8.36 -23.93
N VAL A 114 1.15 9.34 -24.75
CA VAL A 114 1.10 10.76 -24.36
C VAL A 114 0.13 10.99 -23.19
N ASP A 115 -0.96 10.21 -23.14
CA ASP A 115 -2.04 10.32 -22.16
C ASP A 115 -1.97 9.23 -21.06
N VAL A 116 -0.78 8.68 -20.80
CA VAL A 116 -0.59 7.58 -19.83
C VAL A 116 -1.21 7.88 -18.47
N LEU A 117 -1.06 9.10 -17.95
CA LEU A 117 -1.61 9.48 -16.65
C LEU A 117 -3.14 9.62 -16.67
N ALA A 118 -3.71 10.11 -17.78
CA ALA A 118 -5.15 10.31 -17.90
C ALA A 118 -5.91 8.98 -18.04
N THR A 119 -5.27 7.96 -18.62
CA THR A 119 -5.86 6.63 -18.82
C THR A 119 -5.62 5.67 -17.65
N LEU A 120 -4.59 5.93 -16.83
CA LEU A 120 -4.16 5.09 -15.72
C LEU A 120 -5.30 4.70 -14.75
N PRO A 121 -6.21 5.59 -14.28
CA PRO A 121 -7.29 5.18 -13.38
C PRO A 121 -8.22 4.11 -13.99
N GLN A 122 -8.54 4.23 -15.28
CA GLN A 122 -9.43 3.30 -15.98
C GLN A 122 -8.73 1.97 -16.31
N ASP A 123 -7.46 2.00 -16.70
CA ASP A 123 -6.68 0.80 -16.92
C ASP A 123 -6.41 0.05 -15.60
N PHE A 124 -6.08 0.78 -14.52
CA PHE A 124 -6.00 0.22 -13.17
C PHE A 124 -7.30 -0.48 -12.76
N ALA A 125 -8.47 0.15 -12.95
CA ALA A 125 -9.75 -0.49 -12.66
C ALA A 125 -9.96 -1.79 -13.47
N SER A 126 -9.55 -1.78 -14.75
CA SER A 126 -9.64 -2.96 -15.62
C SER A 126 -8.72 -4.09 -15.15
N ARG A 127 -7.49 -3.76 -14.74
CA ARG A 127 -6.53 -4.70 -14.15
C ARG A 127 -6.99 -5.21 -12.79
N LEU A 128 -7.59 -4.37 -11.96
CA LEU A 128 -8.14 -4.78 -10.66
C LEU A 128 -9.28 -5.77 -10.85
N ARG A 129 -10.12 -5.58 -11.88
CA ARG A 129 -11.15 -6.56 -12.24
C ARG A 129 -10.54 -7.90 -12.65
N ILE A 130 -9.49 -7.89 -13.46
CA ILE A 130 -8.75 -9.10 -13.83
C ILE A 130 -8.15 -9.75 -12.59
N TRP A 131 -7.52 -8.98 -11.70
CA TRP A 131 -6.94 -9.48 -10.47
C TRP A 131 -7.99 -10.15 -9.59
N VAL A 132 -9.15 -9.52 -9.34
CA VAL A 132 -10.22 -10.14 -8.54
C VAL A 132 -10.68 -11.49 -9.10
N ASP A 133 -10.75 -11.62 -10.43
CA ASP A 133 -11.17 -12.87 -11.08
C ASP A 133 -10.02 -13.90 -11.15
N GLN A 134 -8.81 -13.46 -11.47
CA GLN A 134 -7.72 -14.30 -11.99
C GLN A 134 -6.41 -14.24 -11.19
N GLY A 135 -6.29 -13.28 -10.27
CA GLY A 135 -5.06 -12.94 -9.54
C GLY A 135 -4.05 -12.17 -10.39
N LEU A 136 -2.83 -11.98 -9.87
CA LEU A 136 -1.78 -11.24 -10.58
C LEU A 136 -1.17 -12.10 -11.68
N ARG A 137 -1.65 -11.92 -12.91
CA ARG A 137 -1.30 -12.75 -14.08
C ARG A 137 0.19 -12.77 -14.43
N ALA A 138 0.90 -11.66 -14.24
CA ALA A 138 2.34 -11.57 -14.49
C ALA A 138 3.13 -12.68 -13.75
N LEU A 139 2.72 -12.96 -12.50
CA LEU A 139 3.38 -13.93 -11.60
C LEU A 139 2.54 -15.19 -11.34
N ASP A 140 1.38 -15.33 -11.99
CA ASP A 140 0.40 -16.41 -11.74
C ASP A 140 -0.04 -16.55 -10.26
N ARG A 141 0.00 -15.44 -9.51
CA ARG A 141 -0.41 -15.41 -8.10
C ARG A 141 -1.93 -15.40 -7.99
N LEU A 142 -2.47 -16.02 -6.94
CA LEU A 142 -3.90 -16.09 -6.67
C LEU A 142 -4.43 -14.80 -6.04
N PRO A 143 -5.71 -14.43 -6.22
CA PRO A 143 -6.31 -13.25 -5.61
C PRO A 143 -6.68 -13.48 -4.13
N CYS A 144 -5.67 -13.79 -3.32
CA CYS A 144 -5.80 -13.85 -1.87
C CYS A 144 -5.85 -12.44 -1.28
N GLY A 145 -6.38 -12.28 -0.06
CA GLY A 145 -6.37 -10.99 0.66
C GLY A 145 -7.52 -10.03 0.35
N ILE A 146 -8.28 -10.23 -0.74
CA ILE A 146 -9.32 -9.27 -1.19
C ILE A 146 -10.23 -8.73 -0.07
N GLY A 147 -10.13 -7.41 0.15
CA GLY A 147 -11.00 -6.69 1.08
C GLY A 147 -12.48 -6.65 0.65
N ASN A 148 -13.38 -6.66 1.63
CA ASN A 148 -14.83 -6.69 1.40
C ASN A 148 -15.36 -5.54 0.52
N LEU A 149 -14.80 -4.33 0.67
CA LEU A 149 -15.21 -3.19 -0.16
C LEU A 149 -14.79 -3.38 -1.62
N VAL A 150 -13.52 -3.76 -1.86
CA VAL A 150 -12.98 -4.03 -3.19
C VAL A 150 -13.79 -5.13 -3.87
N GLY A 151 -13.99 -6.28 -3.21
CA GLY A 151 -14.82 -7.37 -3.73
C GLY A 151 -16.24 -6.92 -4.05
N SER A 152 -16.88 -6.13 -3.19
CA SER A 152 -18.24 -5.64 -3.44
C SER A 152 -18.35 -4.66 -4.62
N VAL A 153 -17.35 -3.81 -4.84
CA VAL A 153 -17.38 -2.78 -5.89
C VAL A 153 -16.96 -3.37 -7.23
N VAL A 154 -15.83 -4.09 -7.26
CA VAL A 154 -15.18 -4.59 -8.48
C VAL A 154 -15.94 -5.77 -9.09
N CYS A 155 -16.60 -6.60 -8.27
CA CYS A 155 -17.41 -7.70 -8.76
C CYS A 155 -18.69 -7.25 -9.48
N HIS A 156 -19.09 -5.97 -9.36
CA HIS A 156 -20.31 -5.47 -9.96
C HIS A 156 -20.20 -5.39 -11.49
N LYS A 157 -21.24 -5.84 -12.21
CA LYS A 157 -21.25 -5.92 -13.69
C LYS A 157 -20.98 -4.61 -14.44
N SER A 158 -21.32 -3.47 -13.84
CA SER A 158 -21.12 -2.14 -14.43
C SER A 158 -19.88 -1.41 -13.88
N TYR A 159 -19.01 -2.12 -13.15
CA TYR A 159 -17.79 -1.55 -12.60
C TYR A 159 -16.92 -0.93 -13.69
N LEU A 160 -16.56 -1.69 -14.73
CA LEU A 160 -15.67 -1.23 -15.79
C LEU A 160 -16.20 -0.03 -16.59
N SER A 161 -17.52 0.13 -16.69
CA SER A 161 -18.11 1.28 -17.38
C SER A 161 -18.06 2.58 -16.58
N ASN A 162 -18.04 2.50 -15.25
CA ASN A 162 -17.97 3.66 -14.37
C ASN A 162 -17.50 3.22 -12.96
N PRO A 163 -16.19 3.02 -12.77
CA PRO A 163 -15.62 2.50 -11.52
C PRO A 163 -15.98 3.38 -10.33
N THR A 164 -15.73 4.69 -10.45
CA THR A 164 -16.02 5.70 -9.42
C THR A 164 -17.50 5.76 -9.09
N GLY A 165 -18.38 5.74 -10.09
CA GLY A 165 -19.83 5.71 -9.87
C GLY A 165 -20.27 4.48 -9.08
N ARG A 166 -19.67 3.31 -9.31
CA ARG A 166 -19.98 2.12 -8.51
C ARG A 166 -19.43 2.18 -7.09
N ALA A 167 -18.26 2.78 -6.90
CA ALA A 167 -17.73 3.05 -5.57
C ALA A 167 -18.64 4.02 -4.80
N ILE A 168 -19.15 5.08 -5.45
CA ILE A 168 -20.15 6.01 -4.89
C ILE A 168 -21.42 5.25 -4.46
N ASP A 169 -22.02 4.46 -5.36
CA ASP A 169 -23.23 3.68 -5.02
C ASP A 169 -23.02 2.80 -3.77
N ARG A 170 -21.86 2.16 -3.67
CA ARG A 170 -21.53 1.31 -2.53
C ARG A 170 -21.33 2.14 -1.26
N TRP A 171 -20.61 3.25 -1.34
CA TRP A 171 -20.37 4.15 -0.21
C TRP A 171 -21.69 4.72 0.35
N VAL A 172 -22.60 5.18 -0.53
CA VAL A 172 -23.95 5.63 -0.15
C VAL A 172 -24.75 4.52 0.54
N LYS A 173 -24.71 3.29 0.02
CA LYS A 173 -25.37 2.12 0.65
C LYS A 173 -24.83 1.77 2.04
N THR A 174 -23.61 2.18 2.37
CA THR A 174 -23.03 2.01 3.71
C THR A 174 -23.26 3.22 4.61
N SER A 175 -24.20 4.09 4.25
CA SER A 175 -24.47 5.36 4.93
C SER A 175 -23.23 6.24 5.06
N ARG A 176 -22.28 6.12 4.11
CA ARG A 176 -21.06 6.94 4.04
C ARG A 176 -20.14 6.79 5.25
N HIS A 177 -20.24 5.68 5.99
CA HIS A 177 -19.45 5.44 7.20
C HIS A 177 -18.20 4.58 6.96
N VAL A 178 -18.18 3.78 5.89
CA VAL A 178 -17.11 2.81 5.63
C VAL A 178 -15.93 3.50 4.93
N ALA A 179 -14.81 3.64 5.65
CA ALA A 179 -13.54 4.19 5.14
C ALA A 179 -12.36 3.24 5.41
N PRO A 180 -12.24 2.15 4.65
CA PRO A 180 -11.15 1.21 4.82
C PRO A 180 -9.85 1.69 4.15
N ASN A 181 -8.73 1.13 4.57
CA ASN A 181 -7.37 1.45 4.09
C ASN A 181 -7.00 0.90 2.70
N GLY A 182 -7.88 0.14 2.05
CA GLY A 182 -7.56 -0.57 0.82
C GLY A 182 -7.06 0.32 -0.33
N SER A 183 -7.40 1.61 -0.39
CA SER A 183 -6.78 2.53 -1.35
C SER A 183 -5.39 3.01 -0.93
N LEU A 184 -5.18 3.28 0.36
CA LEU A 184 -3.92 3.77 0.91
C LEU A 184 -2.78 2.75 0.71
N MET A 185 -3.07 1.47 0.92
CA MET A 185 -2.07 0.40 0.85
C MET A 185 -1.33 0.33 -0.49
N ARG A 186 -2.02 0.69 -1.58
CA ARG A 186 -1.54 0.48 -2.96
C ARG A 186 -1.12 1.75 -3.69
N THR A 187 -1.42 2.95 -3.19
CA THR A 187 -1.19 4.20 -3.94
C THR A 187 0.26 4.70 -3.92
N HIS A 188 1.14 4.11 -3.12
CA HIS A 188 2.53 4.56 -2.98
C HIS A 188 3.34 4.67 -4.30
N PRO A 189 3.14 3.84 -5.36
CA PRO A 189 3.84 4.02 -6.63
C PRO A 189 3.55 5.36 -7.31
N LEU A 190 2.39 5.98 -7.04
CA LEU A 190 2.04 7.29 -7.61
C LEU A 190 2.96 8.41 -7.11
N GLY A 191 3.56 8.28 -5.92
CA GLY A 191 4.57 9.23 -5.45
C GLY A 191 5.84 9.24 -6.29
N ILE A 192 6.13 8.12 -6.96
CA ILE A 192 7.26 7.96 -7.88
C ILE A 192 6.85 8.36 -9.29
N ILE A 193 5.69 7.88 -9.78
CA ILE A 193 5.17 8.20 -11.11
C ILE A 193 4.99 9.71 -11.28
N CYS A 194 4.51 10.39 -10.24
CA CYS A 194 4.26 11.84 -10.25
C CYS A 194 5.45 12.68 -9.78
N VAL A 195 6.68 12.13 -9.72
CA VAL A 195 7.85 12.84 -9.16
C VAL A 195 8.18 14.14 -9.91
N GLY A 196 7.87 14.21 -11.20
CA GLY A 196 8.06 15.39 -12.05
C GLY A 196 6.87 16.34 -12.09
N LEU A 197 5.73 16.00 -11.49
CA LEU A 197 4.52 16.81 -11.48
C LEU A 197 4.48 17.73 -10.26
N SER A 198 3.60 18.72 -10.26
CA SER A 198 3.25 19.47 -9.05
C SER A 198 2.55 18.58 -8.01
N GLU A 199 2.51 19.06 -6.77
CA GLU A 199 1.85 18.35 -5.67
C GLU A 199 0.33 18.17 -5.93
N GLU A 200 -0.34 19.20 -6.46
CA GLU A 200 -1.77 19.14 -6.78
C GLU A 200 -2.09 18.21 -7.96
N GLU A 201 -1.27 18.20 -9.02
CA GLU A 201 -1.42 17.24 -10.13
C GLU A 201 -1.25 15.79 -9.63
N ALA A 202 -0.28 15.55 -8.75
CA ALA A 202 -0.08 14.25 -8.12
C ALA A 202 -1.28 13.83 -7.26
N TRP A 203 -1.85 14.75 -6.47
CA TRP A 203 -3.04 14.49 -5.67
C TRP A 203 -4.30 14.26 -6.49
N LYS A 204 -4.46 14.97 -7.61
CA LYS A 204 -5.56 14.74 -8.54
C LYS A 204 -5.54 13.30 -9.06
N LEU A 205 -4.40 12.84 -9.60
CA LEU A 205 -4.26 11.47 -10.08
C LEU A 205 -4.46 10.45 -8.94
N THR A 206 -3.93 10.75 -7.76
CA THR A 206 -4.08 9.91 -6.57
C THR A 206 -5.54 9.73 -6.16
N ALA A 207 -6.31 10.82 -6.15
CA ALA A 207 -7.74 10.80 -5.88
C ALA A 207 -8.48 9.99 -6.96
N GLU A 208 -8.21 10.23 -8.25
CA GLU A 208 -8.84 9.52 -9.36
C GLU A 208 -8.61 8.00 -9.28
N VAL A 209 -7.38 7.56 -9.01
CA VAL A 209 -7.03 6.14 -8.84
C VAL A 209 -7.67 5.55 -7.57
N GLY A 210 -7.61 6.25 -6.44
CA GLY A 210 -8.22 5.79 -5.18
C GLY A 210 -9.74 5.62 -5.28
N MET A 211 -10.40 6.61 -5.89
CA MET A 211 -11.85 6.68 -6.07
C MET A 211 -12.43 5.60 -7.00
N THR A 212 -11.59 4.87 -7.74
CA THR A 212 -12.03 3.68 -8.47
C THR A 212 -12.62 2.61 -7.55
N THR A 213 -12.38 2.66 -6.24
CA THR A 213 -12.97 1.74 -5.25
C THR A 213 -13.32 2.40 -3.92
N HIS A 214 -12.55 3.40 -3.48
CA HIS A 214 -12.70 4.06 -2.18
C HIS A 214 -12.91 5.55 -2.39
N VAL A 215 -14.16 5.98 -2.34
CA VAL A 215 -14.52 7.39 -2.59
C VAL A 215 -14.64 8.22 -1.32
N ASP A 216 -14.58 7.61 -0.15
CA ASP A 216 -14.72 8.31 1.13
C ASP A 216 -13.61 9.38 1.28
N PRO A 217 -13.94 10.63 1.67
CA PRO A 217 -12.95 11.70 1.81
C PRO A 217 -11.76 11.34 2.71
N ARG A 218 -11.99 10.51 3.74
CA ARG A 218 -10.94 10.03 4.66
C ARG A 218 -9.94 9.12 3.94
N CYS A 219 -10.41 8.29 3.00
CA CYS A 219 -9.54 7.47 2.16
C CYS A 219 -8.72 8.36 1.21
N THR A 220 -9.38 9.33 0.56
CA THR A 220 -8.75 10.25 -0.40
C THR A 220 -7.63 11.08 0.24
N VAL A 221 -7.89 11.73 1.39
CA VAL A 221 -6.86 12.52 2.09
C VAL A 221 -5.69 11.65 2.52
N SER A 222 -5.95 10.42 2.95
CA SER A 222 -4.89 9.50 3.40
C SER A 222 -3.96 9.12 2.26
N CYS A 223 -4.52 8.81 1.08
CA CYS A 223 -3.74 8.55 -0.13
C CYS A 223 -2.93 9.79 -0.54
N CYS A 224 -3.53 10.99 -0.52
CA CYS A 224 -2.86 12.24 -0.89
C CYS A 224 -1.69 12.56 0.05
N VAL A 225 -1.87 12.38 1.36
CA VAL A 225 -0.79 12.53 2.34
C VAL A 225 0.35 11.57 2.04
N SER A 226 0.07 10.27 1.88
CA SER A 226 1.11 9.27 1.61
C SER A 226 1.87 9.55 0.32
N VAL A 227 1.16 9.85 -0.77
CA VAL A 227 1.78 10.15 -2.08
C VAL A 227 2.57 11.45 -2.05
N GLY A 228 2.04 12.49 -1.41
CA GLY A 228 2.71 13.78 -1.24
C GLY A 228 4.02 13.64 -0.45
N LEU A 229 4.01 12.87 0.63
CA LEU A 229 5.22 12.59 1.42
C LEU A 229 6.29 11.83 0.62
N ILE A 230 5.90 10.80 -0.12
CA ILE A 230 6.84 10.03 -0.97
C ILE A 230 7.44 10.95 -2.04
N ARG A 231 6.59 11.66 -2.79
CA ARG A 231 7.01 12.62 -3.82
C ARG A 231 7.96 13.67 -3.23
N GLY A 232 7.59 14.27 -2.10
CA GLY A 232 8.39 15.30 -1.42
C GLY A 232 9.74 14.79 -0.92
N MET A 233 9.80 13.57 -0.38
CA MET A 233 11.06 12.95 0.08
C MET A 233 12.01 12.59 -1.07
N LEU A 234 11.48 12.24 -2.25
CA LEU A 234 12.26 12.02 -3.47
C LEU A 234 12.83 13.34 -4.00
N ARG A 235 12.07 14.43 -3.90
CA ARG A 235 12.45 15.77 -4.38
C ARG A 235 13.30 16.56 -3.38
N GLY A 236 13.49 16.05 -2.17
CA GLY A 236 14.16 16.77 -1.07
C GLY A 236 13.31 17.90 -0.46
N GLU A 237 12.02 17.99 -0.81
CA GLU A 237 11.05 18.94 -0.27
C GLU A 237 10.55 18.53 1.13
N VAL A 238 10.68 17.24 1.47
CA VAL A 238 10.40 16.68 2.79
C VAL A 238 11.67 16.08 3.37
N SER A 239 12.20 16.71 4.40
CA SER A 239 13.50 16.41 5.01
C SER A 239 13.47 16.28 6.53
N ASN A 240 12.36 16.65 7.16
CA ASN A 240 12.21 16.67 8.62
C ASN A 240 10.72 16.61 9.02
N GLU A 241 10.44 16.50 10.33
CA GLU A 241 9.06 16.39 10.83
C GLU A 241 8.19 17.62 10.53
N GLN A 242 8.77 18.82 10.42
CA GLN A 242 8.01 20.03 10.08
C GLN A 242 7.53 19.99 8.63
N ASP A 243 8.35 19.47 7.71
CA ASP A 243 7.96 19.28 6.31
C ASP A 243 6.87 18.20 6.19
N VAL A 244 6.97 17.14 7.00
CA VAL A 244 5.91 16.11 7.12
C VAL A 244 4.59 16.76 7.54
N ASN A 245 4.60 17.55 8.62
CA ASN A 245 3.41 18.27 9.09
C ASN A 245 2.86 19.20 8.02
N SER A 246 3.72 19.97 7.35
CA SER A 246 3.30 20.90 6.32
C SER A 246 2.62 20.19 5.15
N THR A 247 3.12 19.01 4.76
CA THR A 247 2.51 18.18 3.69
C THR A 247 1.16 17.60 4.11
N ILE A 248 1.04 17.17 5.37
CA ILE A 248 -0.23 16.70 5.95
C ILE A 248 -1.29 17.80 5.88
N GLU A 249 -0.95 19.01 6.32
CA GLU A 249 -1.88 20.15 6.32
C GLU A 249 -2.29 20.55 4.91
N ARG A 250 -1.33 20.68 3.98
CA ARG A 250 -1.65 21.03 2.58
C ARG A 250 -2.54 19.98 1.91
N ALA A 251 -2.29 18.68 2.13
CA ALA A 251 -3.12 17.61 1.57
C ALA A 251 -4.55 17.64 2.14
N TYR A 252 -4.69 17.89 3.45
CA TYR A 252 -5.99 18.03 4.09
C TYR A 252 -6.75 19.23 3.53
N ASP A 253 -6.12 20.40 3.47
CA ASP A 253 -6.73 21.63 2.96
C ASP A 253 -7.13 21.50 1.49
N TRP A 254 -6.26 20.87 0.68
CA TRP A 254 -6.57 20.60 -0.71
C TRP A 254 -7.81 19.72 -0.84
N VAL A 255 -7.86 18.53 -0.21
CA VAL A 255 -9.06 17.66 -0.27
C VAL A 255 -10.31 18.38 0.25
N PHE A 256 -10.19 19.09 1.37
CA PHE A 256 -11.31 19.81 1.98
C PHE A 256 -11.86 20.91 1.08
N SER A 257 -11.00 21.54 0.26
CA SER A 257 -11.41 22.58 -0.70
C SER A 257 -12.13 22.04 -1.93
N GLN A 258 -12.06 20.73 -2.22
CA GLN A 258 -12.63 20.13 -3.42
C GLN A 258 -14.06 19.62 -3.17
N PRO A 259 -15.11 20.23 -3.76
CA PRO A 259 -16.50 19.82 -3.51
C PRO A 259 -16.80 18.38 -3.92
N HIS A 260 -16.20 17.92 -5.02
CA HIS A 260 -16.41 16.57 -5.56
C HIS A 260 -15.69 15.48 -4.75
N LEU A 261 -14.64 15.83 -3.99
CA LEU A 261 -13.97 14.91 -3.08
C LEU A 261 -14.65 14.86 -1.72
N MET A 262 -15.16 16.00 -1.24
CA MET A 262 -15.90 16.11 0.03
C MET A 262 -17.32 15.54 -0.07
N ASN A 263 -17.97 15.65 -1.23
CA ASN A 263 -19.26 15.05 -1.53
C ASN A 263 -19.17 14.23 -2.84
N PRO A 264 -18.60 13.01 -2.80
CA PRO A 264 -18.55 12.13 -3.96
C PRO A 264 -19.93 11.85 -4.54
N GLY A 265 -20.11 12.17 -5.82
CA GLY A 265 -21.40 12.10 -6.51
C GLY A 265 -22.27 13.36 -6.38
N LEU A 266 -21.80 14.37 -5.64
CA LEU A 266 -22.46 15.66 -5.44
C LEU A 266 -23.92 15.50 -5.00
N ASP A 267 -24.16 14.65 -3.99
CA ASP A 267 -25.50 14.41 -3.47
C ASP A 267 -26.11 15.73 -2.98
N PRO A 268 -27.20 16.23 -3.62
CA PRO A 268 -27.80 17.50 -3.27
C PRO A 268 -28.57 17.45 -1.95
N ASP A 269 -28.85 16.25 -1.42
CA ASP A 269 -29.61 16.08 -0.17
C ASP A 269 -28.74 16.25 1.08
N LEU A 270 -27.41 16.27 0.94
CA LEU A 270 -26.49 16.50 2.05
C LEU A 270 -26.33 17.99 2.35
N THR A 271 -26.51 18.34 3.61
CA THR A 271 -26.21 19.70 4.11
C THR A 271 -24.70 19.93 4.16
N GLU A 272 -24.28 21.21 4.12
CA GLU A 272 -22.88 21.58 4.29
C GLU A 272 -22.27 21.04 5.60
N PHE A 273 -23.08 20.98 6.66
CA PHE A 273 -22.67 20.42 7.95
C PHE A 273 -22.40 18.91 7.86
N GLU A 274 -23.27 18.15 7.19
CA GLU A 274 -23.07 16.71 7.00
C GLU A 274 -21.85 16.42 6.14
N ILE A 275 -21.63 17.19 5.07
CA ILE A 275 -20.44 17.07 4.21
C ILE A 275 -19.17 17.30 5.04
N LYS A 276 -19.12 18.36 5.86
CA LYS A 276 -17.96 18.65 6.71
C LYS A 276 -17.69 17.56 7.76
N ARG A 277 -18.72 16.82 8.20
CA ARG A 277 -18.57 15.70 9.14
C ARG A 277 -17.95 14.45 8.52
N LEU A 278 -18.00 14.30 7.19
CA LEU A 278 -17.34 13.18 6.51
C LEU A 278 -15.81 13.25 6.66
N LEU A 279 -15.26 14.46 6.75
CA LEU A 279 -13.85 14.72 6.99
C LEU A 279 -13.66 15.55 8.28
N GLU A 280 -13.96 14.93 9.43
CA GLU A 280 -13.82 15.61 10.72
C GLU A 280 -12.33 15.83 11.09
N ARG A 281 -11.94 17.09 11.22
CA ARG A 281 -10.58 17.52 11.56
C ARG A 281 -10.01 16.85 12.83
N ARG A 282 -10.80 16.81 13.91
CA ARG A 282 -10.35 16.24 15.20
C ARG A 282 -10.04 14.74 15.10
N GLU A 283 -10.83 14.03 14.31
CA GLU A 283 -10.65 12.60 14.09
C GLU A 283 -9.40 12.34 13.25
N PHE A 284 -9.16 13.13 12.21
CA PHE A 284 -7.94 13.10 11.41
C PHE A 284 -6.70 13.37 12.28
N GLU A 285 -6.70 14.49 13.02
CA GLU A 285 -5.58 14.92 13.86
C GLU A 285 -5.22 13.90 14.94
N ARG A 286 -6.21 13.24 15.56
CA ARG A 286 -5.98 12.20 16.57
C ARG A 286 -5.04 11.10 16.07
N HIS A 287 -5.12 10.77 14.77
CA HIS A 287 -4.34 9.68 14.19
C HIS A 287 -3.02 10.17 13.59
N VAL A 288 -3.04 11.23 12.78
CA VAL A 288 -1.81 11.73 12.12
C VAL A 288 -0.84 12.42 13.08
N TYR A 289 -1.31 12.84 14.25
CA TYR A 289 -0.49 13.39 15.35
C TYR A 289 -0.44 12.47 16.57
N ALA A 290 -0.68 11.17 16.41
CA ALA A 290 -0.52 10.19 17.49
C ALA A 290 0.91 10.24 18.06
N ALA A 291 1.01 10.14 19.39
CA ALA A 291 2.28 10.22 20.11
C ALA A 291 3.06 8.90 20.09
N ASP A 292 2.34 7.78 20.11
CA ASP A 292 2.85 6.41 20.17
C ASP A 292 1.84 5.43 19.54
N MET A 293 2.25 4.17 19.38
CA MET A 293 1.43 3.11 18.77
C MET A 293 0.22 2.72 19.63
N GLU A 294 0.31 2.87 20.96
CA GLU A 294 -0.76 2.49 21.89
C GLU A 294 -2.02 3.34 21.64
N HIS A 295 -1.84 4.64 21.38
CA HIS A 295 -2.94 5.55 21.07
C HIS A 295 -3.68 5.23 19.76
N LEU A 296 -3.06 4.47 18.84
CA LEU A 296 -3.69 4.08 17.57
C LEU A 296 -4.61 2.86 17.73
N MET A 297 -4.45 2.06 18.79
CA MET A 297 -5.26 0.87 19.08
C MET A 297 -5.45 -0.01 17.84
N LEU A 298 -4.35 -0.44 17.23
CA LEU A 298 -4.31 -1.09 15.91
C LEU A 298 -5.04 -2.44 15.90
N ASP A 299 -5.07 -3.17 17.02
CA ASP A 299 -5.78 -4.45 17.13
C ASP A 299 -7.26 -4.35 17.52
N SER A 300 -7.82 -3.13 17.55
CA SER A 300 -9.25 -2.91 17.80
C SER A 300 -10.10 -3.59 16.73
N ARG A 301 -10.81 -4.65 17.13
CA ARG A 301 -11.63 -5.49 16.23
C ARG A 301 -12.69 -4.73 15.43
N ALA A 302 -13.21 -3.62 15.96
CA ALA A 302 -14.27 -2.86 15.30
C ALA A 302 -13.75 -1.95 14.17
N GLU A 303 -12.46 -1.60 14.20
CA GLU A 303 -11.88 -0.53 13.40
C GLU A 303 -10.56 -0.96 12.75
N MET A 304 -10.27 -2.26 12.70
CA MET A 304 -8.97 -2.80 12.32
C MET A 304 -8.50 -2.27 10.96
N GLY A 305 -9.37 -2.34 9.94
CA GLY A 305 -9.08 -1.81 8.60
C GLY A 305 -9.36 -0.31 8.41
N TYR A 306 -9.52 0.48 9.48
CA TYR A 306 -9.83 1.91 9.36
C TYR A 306 -8.64 2.71 8.82
N VAL A 307 -8.87 3.49 7.75
CA VAL A 307 -7.79 4.16 7.02
C VAL A 307 -6.91 5.08 7.86
N TYR A 308 -7.47 5.77 8.86
CA TYR A 308 -6.66 6.66 9.69
C TYR A 308 -5.76 5.93 10.67
N LYS A 309 -6.08 4.71 11.10
CA LYS A 309 -5.16 3.90 11.89
C LYS A 309 -3.93 3.51 11.06
N CYS A 310 -4.17 3.06 9.83
CA CYS A 310 -3.11 2.78 8.87
C CYS A 310 -2.26 4.03 8.59
N LEU A 311 -2.89 5.16 8.21
CA LEU A 311 -2.17 6.40 7.95
C LEU A 311 -1.38 6.89 9.16
N GLY A 312 -2.00 6.88 10.34
CA GLY A 312 -1.38 7.31 11.60
C GLY A 312 -0.17 6.44 11.95
N SER A 313 -0.27 5.12 11.79
CA SER A 313 0.84 4.20 12.02
C SER A 313 2.01 4.43 11.04
N ALA A 314 1.70 4.72 9.77
CA ALA A 314 2.71 5.01 8.76
C ALA A 314 3.43 6.35 9.03
N ILE A 315 2.70 7.41 9.39
CA ILE A 315 3.29 8.71 9.75
C ILE A 315 4.12 8.60 11.02
N LEU A 316 3.60 7.93 12.06
CA LEU A 316 4.34 7.75 13.31
C LEU A 316 5.64 6.98 13.07
N THR A 317 5.59 5.90 12.29
CA THR A 317 6.77 5.13 11.90
C THR A 317 7.79 5.99 11.15
N LEU A 318 7.35 6.82 10.19
CA LEU A 318 8.22 7.76 9.49
C LEU A 318 8.86 8.77 10.46
N ARG A 319 8.09 9.36 11.39
CA ARG A 319 8.61 10.30 12.39
C ARG A 319 9.66 9.64 13.29
N LEU A 320 9.43 8.41 13.73
CA LEU A 320 10.42 7.64 14.50
C LEU A 320 11.71 7.42 13.69
N GLY A 321 11.58 7.11 12.39
CA GLY A 321 12.70 7.03 11.46
C GLY A 321 13.49 8.34 11.36
N ILE A 322 12.80 9.47 11.13
CA ILE A 322 13.40 10.80 11.06
C ILE A 322 14.16 11.14 12.36
N ARG A 323 13.54 10.91 13.52
CA ARG A 323 14.15 11.16 14.84
C ARG A 323 15.40 10.34 15.05
N ALA A 324 15.36 9.05 14.68
CA ALA A 324 16.49 8.14 14.81
C ALA A 324 17.68 8.54 13.92
N THR A 325 17.43 9.24 12.81
CA THR A 325 18.46 9.66 11.84
C THR A 325 18.91 11.11 11.97
N LYS A 326 18.30 11.91 12.87
CA LYS A 326 18.49 13.37 12.93
C LYS A 326 19.95 13.81 13.08
N ASP A 327 20.72 13.09 13.90
CA ASP A 327 22.13 13.37 14.16
C ASP A 327 23.07 12.30 13.54
N ALA A 328 22.52 11.39 12.74
CA ALA A 328 23.25 10.28 12.15
C ALA A 328 23.79 10.66 10.76
N SER A 329 25.07 10.34 10.52
CA SER A 329 25.67 10.48 9.18
C SER A 329 25.23 9.39 8.20
N VAL A 330 24.77 8.25 8.72
CA VAL A 330 24.33 7.08 7.95
C VAL A 330 23.11 6.46 8.65
N VAL A 331 22.12 6.05 7.87
CA VAL A 331 20.94 5.35 8.39
C VAL A 331 21.35 3.93 8.80
N SER A 332 20.98 3.51 10.02
CA SER A 332 21.27 2.14 10.49
C SER A 332 20.53 1.10 9.66
N HIS A 333 21.23 0.04 9.23
CA HIS A 333 20.61 -1.13 8.56
C HIS A 333 19.57 -1.86 9.43
N SER A 334 19.57 -1.62 10.76
CA SER A 334 18.57 -2.18 11.67
C SER A 334 17.32 -1.30 11.81
N LEU A 335 17.35 -0.03 11.37
CA LEU A 335 16.28 0.93 11.65
C LEU A 335 14.95 0.47 11.06
N PHE A 336 14.97 0.07 9.79
CA PHE A 336 13.78 -0.39 9.08
C PHE A 336 13.20 -1.65 9.75
N GLU A 337 14.05 -2.64 10.01
CA GLU A 337 13.67 -3.90 10.65
C GLU A 337 13.06 -3.66 12.04
N THR A 338 13.70 -2.85 12.88
CA THR A 338 13.21 -2.53 14.23
C THR A 338 11.83 -1.88 14.18
N LEU A 339 11.67 -0.81 13.42
CA LEU A 339 10.42 -0.04 13.42
C LEU A 339 9.25 -0.81 12.77
N ILE A 340 9.50 -1.55 11.68
CA ILE A 340 8.46 -2.40 11.08
C ILE A 340 8.10 -3.56 12.00
N THR A 341 9.08 -4.18 12.67
CA THR A 341 8.83 -5.23 13.66
C THR A 341 7.97 -4.70 14.82
N GLU A 342 8.31 -3.54 15.38
CA GLU A 342 7.52 -2.91 16.46
C GLU A 342 6.07 -2.67 16.01
N LEU A 343 5.88 -2.15 14.80
CA LEU A 343 4.57 -1.92 14.23
C LEU A 343 3.76 -3.21 14.04
N ILE A 344 4.33 -4.24 13.42
CA ILE A 344 3.58 -5.47 13.14
C ILE A 344 3.23 -6.22 14.43
N MET A 345 4.03 -6.09 15.48
CA MET A 345 3.77 -6.72 16.78
C MET A 345 2.57 -6.09 17.51
N GLU A 346 2.11 -4.90 17.11
CA GLU A 346 0.81 -4.35 17.56
C GLU A 346 -0.38 -5.18 17.05
N GLY A 347 -0.19 -6.04 16.04
CA GLY A 347 -1.22 -6.87 15.46
C GLY A 347 -2.25 -6.05 14.67
N GLY A 348 -3.49 -6.53 14.61
CA GLY A 348 -4.56 -5.90 13.84
C GLY A 348 -4.34 -6.04 12.34
N ASP A 349 -4.51 -4.96 11.58
CA ASP A 349 -4.31 -4.95 10.11
C ASP A 349 -2.84 -4.75 9.74
N SER A 350 -1.98 -5.61 10.28
CA SER A 350 -0.53 -5.36 10.33
C SER A 350 0.18 -5.45 8.98
N ASP A 351 -0.31 -6.24 8.03
CA ASP A 351 0.16 -6.25 6.65
C ASP A 351 -0.03 -4.88 6.00
N THR A 352 -1.25 -4.32 6.01
CA THR A 352 -1.52 -3.02 5.42
C THR A 352 -0.86 -1.86 6.16
N ASN A 353 -0.88 -1.89 7.50
CA ASN A 353 -0.18 -0.89 8.31
C ASN A 353 1.31 -0.88 7.97
N ALA A 354 1.95 -2.05 7.89
CA ALA A 354 3.36 -2.17 7.56
C ALA A 354 3.66 -1.92 6.09
N ALA A 355 2.76 -2.22 5.15
CA ALA A 355 2.93 -1.90 3.73
C ALA A 355 2.97 -0.37 3.52
N ALA A 356 2.06 0.37 4.16
CA ALA A 356 2.04 1.82 4.11
C ALA A 356 3.24 2.45 4.86
N ALA A 357 3.54 1.97 6.07
CA ALA A 357 4.69 2.43 6.84
C ALA A 357 6.02 2.10 6.16
N GLY A 358 6.13 0.92 5.56
CA GLY A 358 7.28 0.44 4.81
C GLY A 358 7.55 1.25 3.55
N ALA A 359 6.50 1.73 2.87
CA ALA A 359 6.66 2.65 1.74
C ALA A 359 7.30 3.98 2.17
N LEU A 360 6.81 4.57 3.27
CA LEU A 360 7.30 5.86 3.80
C LEU A 360 8.69 5.74 4.44
N LEU A 361 8.90 4.73 5.29
CA LEU A 361 10.19 4.50 5.93
C LEU A 361 11.23 4.03 4.93
N GLY A 362 10.83 3.25 3.93
CA GLY A 362 11.69 2.78 2.86
C GLY A 362 12.18 3.91 1.94
N VAL A 363 11.31 4.85 1.54
CA VAL A 363 11.74 6.04 0.78
C VAL A 363 12.60 6.99 1.63
N TRP A 364 12.40 7.02 2.96
CA TRP A 364 13.25 7.78 3.86
C TRP A 364 14.65 7.15 4.00
N ALA A 365 14.71 5.85 4.28
CA ALA A 365 15.93 5.13 4.60
C ALA A 365 16.76 4.72 3.37
N GLY A 366 16.11 4.51 2.22
CA GLY A 366 16.73 3.96 1.02
C GLY A 366 16.87 2.44 1.03
N TYR A 367 16.93 1.82 -0.15
CA TYR A 367 17.00 0.37 -0.32
C TYR A 367 18.23 -0.25 0.34
N CYS A 368 19.39 0.41 0.25
CA CYS A 368 20.62 -0.07 0.88
C CYS A 368 20.51 -0.22 2.40
N SER A 369 19.58 0.49 3.04
CA SER A 369 19.32 0.42 4.49
C SER A 369 18.30 -0.65 4.89
N LEU A 370 17.67 -1.34 3.92
CA LEU A 370 16.70 -2.40 4.20
C LEU A 370 17.40 -3.69 4.68
N PRO A 371 16.76 -4.48 5.55
CA PRO A 371 17.33 -5.73 6.05
C PRO A 371 17.53 -6.76 4.92
N ALA A 372 18.79 -7.08 4.62
CA ALA A 372 19.15 -8.00 3.54
C ALA A 372 18.48 -9.38 3.67
N HIS A 373 18.42 -9.92 4.89
CA HIS A 373 17.79 -11.21 5.15
C HIS A 373 16.24 -11.21 4.99
N TRP A 374 15.62 -10.04 4.84
CA TRP A 374 14.24 -9.92 4.36
C TRP A 374 14.21 -9.74 2.85
N SER A 375 14.95 -8.76 2.32
CA SER A 375 14.93 -8.46 0.88
C SER A 375 15.42 -9.61 0.01
N ASP A 376 16.41 -10.40 0.45
CA ASP A 376 16.91 -11.60 -0.24
C ASP A 376 15.94 -12.78 -0.20
N GLY A 377 15.10 -12.86 0.82
CA GLY A 377 14.11 -13.93 0.97
C GLY A 377 12.75 -13.62 0.34
N LEU A 378 12.54 -12.38 -0.11
CA LEU A 378 11.28 -11.92 -0.70
C LEU A 378 10.95 -12.69 -1.98
N ALA A 379 9.75 -13.27 -2.05
CA ALA A 379 9.29 -13.95 -3.25
C ALA A 379 9.28 -13.01 -4.45
N HIS A 380 9.69 -13.50 -5.63
CA HIS A 380 9.75 -12.71 -6.87
C HIS A 380 10.61 -11.43 -6.81
N LYS A 381 11.57 -11.34 -5.87
CA LYS A 381 12.50 -10.20 -5.73
C LYS A 381 13.08 -9.73 -7.06
N ASP A 382 13.70 -10.62 -7.83
CA ASP A 382 14.39 -10.23 -9.07
C ASP A 382 13.44 -9.62 -10.10
N TRP A 383 12.21 -10.16 -10.18
CA TRP A 383 11.16 -9.60 -11.03
C TRP A 383 10.74 -8.21 -10.56
N LEU A 384 10.51 -8.03 -9.25
CA LEU A 384 10.16 -6.74 -8.67
C LEU A 384 11.27 -5.70 -8.92
N MET A 385 12.53 -6.07 -8.68
CA MET A 385 13.69 -5.20 -8.93
C MET A 385 13.79 -4.80 -10.40
N SER A 386 13.51 -5.72 -11.33
CA SER A 386 13.45 -5.41 -12.76
C SER A 386 12.37 -4.37 -13.07
N LYS A 387 11.15 -4.53 -12.53
CA LYS A 387 10.06 -3.58 -12.71
C LYS A 387 10.35 -2.20 -12.11
N ILE A 388 11.02 -2.13 -10.96
CA ILE A 388 11.48 -0.86 -10.39
C ILE A 388 12.52 -0.19 -11.30
N GLY A 389 13.48 -0.95 -11.84
CA GLY A 389 14.48 -0.43 -12.79
C GLY A 389 13.86 0.15 -14.05
N ARG A 390 12.75 -0.43 -14.53
CA ARG A 390 11.97 0.11 -15.63
C ARG A 390 11.20 1.36 -15.23
N LEU A 391 10.57 1.35 -14.05
CA LEU A 391 9.86 2.50 -13.51
C LEU A 391 10.79 3.73 -13.45
N LEU A 392 12.00 3.56 -12.92
CA LEU A 392 13.03 4.61 -12.87
C LEU A 392 13.34 5.24 -14.23
N LYS A 393 13.40 4.43 -15.29
CA LYS A 393 13.65 4.92 -16.66
C LYS A 393 12.42 5.60 -17.24
N SER A 394 11.24 4.99 -17.08
CA SER A 394 9.98 5.53 -17.62
C SER A 394 9.58 6.87 -17.00
N THR A 395 9.93 7.11 -15.73
CA THR A 395 9.68 8.39 -15.04
C THR A 395 10.79 9.42 -15.28
N GLY A 396 11.84 9.10 -16.04
CA GLY A 396 12.98 9.98 -16.29
C GLY A 396 13.95 10.15 -15.10
N ILE A 397 13.75 9.42 -13.99
CA ILE A 397 14.66 9.44 -12.83
C ILE A 397 16.02 8.86 -13.20
N GLN A 398 16.06 7.85 -14.05
CA GLN A 398 17.29 7.26 -14.57
C GLN A 398 17.29 7.33 -16.09
N GLU A 399 18.44 7.67 -16.68
CA GLU A 399 18.60 7.62 -18.12
C GLU A 399 18.54 6.17 -18.64
N GLY A 400 17.90 5.98 -19.78
CA GLY A 400 17.89 4.72 -20.50
C GLY A 400 16.60 4.49 -21.28
N GLU A 401 16.68 3.64 -22.28
CA GLU A 401 15.52 3.20 -23.04
C GLU A 401 14.68 2.21 -22.22
N VAL A 402 13.36 2.31 -22.38
CA VAL A 402 12.37 1.36 -21.85
C VAL A 402 11.84 0.57 -23.04
N SER A 403 12.15 -0.73 -23.10
CA SER A 403 11.58 -1.64 -24.10
C SER A 403 10.21 -2.13 -23.63
N GLU A 404 9.32 -2.51 -24.54
CA GLU A 404 8.08 -3.18 -24.14
C GLU A 404 8.37 -4.53 -23.46
N GLU A 405 7.59 -4.88 -22.43
CA GLU A 405 7.64 -6.19 -21.79
C GLU A 405 6.24 -6.81 -21.73
N VAL A 406 6.16 -8.08 -22.14
CA VAL A 406 4.89 -8.80 -22.36
C VAL A 406 4.11 -9.04 -21.07
N ASP A 407 4.80 -9.17 -19.95
CA ASP A 407 4.21 -9.42 -18.63
C ASP A 407 3.61 -8.17 -17.98
N GLU A 408 3.75 -7.01 -18.62
CA GLU A 408 3.12 -5.74 -18.20
C GLU A 408 1.73 -5.58 -18.78
N ALA A 409 1.36 -6.40 -19.77
CA ALA A 409 0.01 -6.44 -20.30
C ALA A 409 -1.01 -6.84 -19.21
N PRO A 410 -2.29 -6.45 -19.34
CA PRO A 410 -3.32 -6.79 -18.35
C PRO A 410 -3.48 -8.29 -18.07
N ASP A 411 -3.15 -9.15 -19.05
CA ASP A 411 -3.19 -10.61 -18.94
C ASP A 411 -1.84 -11.25 -18.57
N GLY A 412 -0.84 -10.44 -18.24
CA GLY A 412 0.53 -10.89 -17.94
C GLY A 412 1.24 -11.57 -19.10
N GLY A 413 0.79 -11.35 -20.35
CA GLY A 413 1.36 -11.96 -21.55
C GLY A 413 0.96 -13.43 -21.76
N LYS A 414 -0.07 -13.92 -21.06
CA LYS A 414 -0.39 -15.37 -20.96
C LYS A 414 -1.83 -15.74 -21.32
N ARG A 415 -2.62 -14.85 -21.95
CA ARG A 415 -4.08 -14.99 -22.11
C ARG A 415 -4.81 -15.05 -20.75
N LEU A 416 -6.03 -14.53 -20.73
CA LEU A 416 -6.95 -14.73 -19.61
C LEU A 416 -7.51 -16.16 -19.59
N MET A 417 -7.53 -16.74 -18.39
CA MET A 417 -8.09 -18.06 -18.14
C MET A 417 -9.58 -18.09 -18.51
N ASP A 418 -10.01 -19.19 -19.11
CA ASP A 418 -11.42 -19.47 -19.29
C ASP A 418 -12.07 -20.05 -18.02
N ARG A 419 -13.39 -20.22 -18.06
CA ARG A 419 -14.16 -20.71 -16.92
C ARG A 419 -13.71 -22.08 -16.42
N SER A 420 -13.34 -23.00 -17.33
CA SER A 420 -12.92 -24.35 -16.94
C SER A 420 -11.56 -24.31 -16.25
N GLU A 421 -10.66 -23.44 -16.70
CA GLU A 421 -9.34 -23.23 -16.09
C GLU A 421 -9.48 -22.59 -14.69
N LEU A 422 -10.34 -21.58 -14.55
CA LEU A 422 -10.64 -20.96 -13.25
C LEU A 422 -11.25 -21.96 -12.27
N GLU A 423 -12.24 -22.75 -12.69
CA GLU A 423 -12.87 -23.79 -11.84
C GLU A 423 -11.85 -24.87 -11.42
N LYS A 424 -10.86 -25.18 -12.26
CA LYS A 424 -9.77 -26.10 -11.92
C LYS A 424 -8.79 -25.47 -10.92
N ARG A 425 -8.39 -24.21 -11.12
CA ARG A 425 -7.52 -23.45 -10.21
C ARG A 425 -8.14 -23.38 -8.81
N ASP A 426 -9.41 -22.99 -8.73
CA ASP A 426 -10.11 -22.81 -7.45
C ASP A 426 -10.26 -24.15 -6.71
N ARG A 427 -10.51 -25.24 -7.44
CA ARG A 427 -10.52 -26.60 -6.87
C ARG A 427 -9.17 -27.00 -6.31
N ASN A 428 -8.08 -26.77 -7.05
CA ASN A 428 -6.72 -27.07 -6.59
C ASN A 428 -6.37 -26.27 -5.33
N MET A 429 -6.75 -25.00 -5.28
CA MET A 429 -6.56 -24.15 -4.09
C MET A 429 -7.33 -24.70 -2.88
N LEU A 430 -8.59 -25.09 -3.07
CA LEU A 430 -9.41 -25.68 -2.00
C LEU A 430 -8.81 -26.99 -1.49
N GLU A 431 -8.35 -27.87 -2.38
CA GLU A 431 -7.69 -29.13 -2.03
C GLU A 431 -6.41 -28.88 -1.21
N MET A 432 -5.58 -27.91 -1.62
CA MET A 432 -4.38 -27.51 -0.88
C MET A 432 -4.72 -27.02 0.53
N LEU A 433 -5.72 -26.15 0.67
CA LEU A 433 -6.16 -25.62 1.96
C LEU A 433 -6.69 -26.73 2.87
N MET A 434 -7.50 -27.65 2.35
CA MET A 434 -7.99 -28.81 3.09
C MET A 434 -6.85 -29.69 3.60
N PHE A 435 -5.79 -29.87 2.80
CA PHE A 435 -4.61 -30.63 3.22
C PHE A 435 -3.85 -29.93 4.35
N LYS A 436 -3.60 -28.62 4.24
CA LYS A 436 -2.96 -27.81 5.29
C LYS A 436 -3.78 -27.84 6.60
N ASP A 437 -5.09 -27.70 6.51
CA ASP A 437 -5.99 -27.75 7.69
C ASP A 437 -6.05 -29.13 8.33
N LYS A 438 -5.98 -30.20 7.54
CA LYS A 438 -5.86 -31.56 8.07
C LYS A 438 -4.54 -31.73 8.82
N ALA A 439 -3.42 -31.37 8.20
CA ALA A 439 -2.10 -31.45 8.83
C ALA A 439 -2.03 -30.66 10.15
N ARG A 440 -2.61 -29.45 10.17
CA ARG A 440 -2.74 -28.63 11.39
C ARG A 440 -3.53 -29.33 12.50
N ARG A 441 -4.69 -29.92 12.17
CA ARG A 441 -5.51 -30.67 13.14
C ARG A 441 -4.76 -31.88 13.69
N ASP A 442 -4.08 -32.62 12.83
CA ASP A 442 -3.29 -33.79 13.21
C ASP A 442 -2.13 -33.39 14.14
N GLN A 443 -1.46 -32.27 13.88
CA GLN A 443 -0.40 -31.73 14.73
C GLN A 443 -0.93 -31.28 16.11
N GLN A 444 -2.05 -30.55 16.14
CA GLN A 444 -2.71 -30.14 17.39
C GLN A 444 -3.16 -31.35 18.23
N GLU A 445 -3.65 -32.41 17.59
CA GLU A 445 -4.02 -33.65 18.27
C GLU A 445 -2.78 -34.37 18.83
N MET A 446 -1.69 -34.46 18.06
CA MET A 446 -0.42 -35.01 18.53
C MET A 446 0.13 -34.25 19.74
N GLU A 447 0.09 -32.92 19.73
CA GLU A 447 0.52 -32.10 20.87
C GLU A 447 -0.38 -32.31 22.10
N ARG A 448 -1.71 -32.32 21.93
CA ARG A 448 -2.66 -32.63 23.02
C ARG A 448 -2.37 -33.99 23.65
N ARG A 449 -2.14 -35.02 22.83
CA ARG A 449 -1.75 -36.36 23.30
C ARG A 449 -0.43 -36.33 24.09
N LYS A 450 0.60 -35.64 23.58
CA LYS A 450 1.89 -35.47 24.30
C LYS A 450 1.71 -34.80 25.67
N THR A 451 0.86 -33.79 25.76
CA THR A 451 0.60 -33.06 27.01
C THR A 451 -0.19 -33.91 28.01
N GLN A 452 -1.18 -34.70 27.56
CA GLN A 452 -1.90 -35.65 28.39
C GLN A 452 -0.99 -36.77 28.93
N THR A 453 -0.13 -37.35 28.09
CA THR A 453 0.81 -38.40 28.51
C THR A 453 1.84 -37.86 29.51
N LYS A 454 2.32 -36.61 29.35
CA LYS A 454 3.18 -35.95 30.33
C LYS A 454 2.46 -35.76 31.66
N GLY A 455 1.22 -35.26 31.66
CA GLY A 455 0.41 -35.05 32.88
C GLY A 455 0.12 -36.34 33.66
N LEU A 456 -0.13 -37.46 32.96
CA LEU A 456 -0.29 -38.78 33.57
C LEU A 456 1.04 -39.28 34.16
N SER A 457 2.17 -39.07 33.47
CA SER A 457 3.49 -39.48 33.98
C SER A 457 3.94 -38.73 35.24
N THR A 458 3.50 -37.48 35.43
CA THR A 458 3.73 -36.71 36.67
C THR A 458 2.81 -37.16 37.81
N TRP A 459 1.64 -37.71 37.50
CA TRP A 459 0.69 -38.22 38.50
C TRP A 459 1.13 -39.58 39.08
N PHE A 460 1.75 -40.44 38.27
CA PHE A 460 2.33 -41.73 38.72
C PHE A 460 3.70 -41.60 39.42
N LYS A 461 4.24 -40.39 39.57
CA LYS A 461 5.51 -40.11 40.27
C LYS A 461 5.33 -39.38 41.61
N LYS A 462 4.10 -39.19 42.06
CA LYS A 462 3.76 -38.85 43.46
C LYS A 462 3.17 -40.08 44.13
#